data_AF-A0A6B2G7T2-F1
#
_entry.id   AF-A0A6B2G7T2-F1
#
_cell.length_a   1.000
_cell.length_b   1.000
_cell.length_c   1.000
_cell.angle_alpha   90.00
_cell.angle_beta   90.00
_cell.angle_gamma   90.00
#
_symmetry.space_group_name_H-M   'P 1'
#
loop_
_entity.id
_entity.type
_entity.pdbx_description
1 polymer ?
#
loop_
_entity_poly.entity_id
_entity_poly.type
_entity_poly.pdbx_seq_one_letter_code
_entity_poly.pdbx_strand_id
1 'polypeptide(L)'
;RILFFDFKQFFNARVGIALWPLINLSYAVKMYQLHHTLTNSMMLVNVLQFLYVLDLFLNEDWYMRTIDVAYDHFGFYLAWGDIAWLPFMYTLQGYYLVQHPT
;
A
#
# COMPACT_ATOMS: atom_id res chain seq x y z
N ARG A 1 17.57 -4.00 14.79
CA ARG A 1 16.54 -4.06 15.85
C ARG A 1 16.95 -3.12 16.97
N ILE A 2 16.05 -2.27 17.47
CA ILE A 2 16.29 -1.52 18.72
C ILE A 2 15.28 -2.06 19.73
N LEU A 3 15.76 -2.68 20.82
CA LEU A 3 14.93 -3.41 21.77
C LEU A 3 14.05 -4.46 21.06
N PHE A 4 12.73 -4.34 21.17
CA PHE A 4 11.74 -5.22 20.55
C PHE A 4 11.34 -4.78 19.13
N PHE A 5 11.81 -3.62 18.67
CA PHE A 5 11.41 -3.03 17.40
C PHE A 5 12.28 -3.52 16.24
N ASP A 6 11.65 -4.22 15.29
CA ASP A 6 12.27 -4.60 14.02
C ASP A 6 11.95 -3.58 12.94
N PHE A 7 13.01 -2.96 12.40
CA PHE A 7 12.91 -1.96 11.36
C PHE A 7 12.41 -2.54 10.04
N LYS A 8 12.78 -3.79 9.70
CA LYS A 8 12.34 -4.40 8.44
C LYS A 8 10.82 -4.54 8.42
N GLN A 9 10.29 -5.16 9.48
CA GLN A 9 8.85 -5.37 9.63
C GLN A 9 8.10 -4.03 9.67
N PHE A 10 8.64 -3.03 10.38
CA PHE A 10 7.98 -1.75 10.49
C PHE A 10 7.91 -1.01 9.15
N PHE A 11 9.03 -0.87 8.45
CA PHE A 11 9.06 -0.18 7.16
C PHE A 11 8.15 -0.86 6.14
N ASN A 12 8.19 -2.18 6.09
CA ASN A 12 7.41 -2.93 5.11
C ASN A 12 5.91 -2.92 5.43
N ALA A 13 5.52 -3.51 6.55
CA ALA A 13 4.10 -3.74 6.86
C ALA A 13 3.39 -2.48 7.40
N ARG A 14 4.05 -1.69 8.25
CA ARG A 14 3.39 -0.56 8.94
C ARG A 14 3.49 0.74 8.17
N VAL A 15 4.57 0.98 7.43
CA VAL A 15 4.72 2.19 6.63
C VAL A 15 4.27 1.92 5.20
N GLY A 16 4.93 1.02 4.48
CA GLY A 16 4.66 0.78 3.05
C GLY A 16 3.23 0.30 2.80
N ILE A 17 2.88 -0.86 3.34
CA ILE A 17 1.57 -1.49 3.10
C ILE A 17 0.41 -0.66 3.67
N ALA A 18 0.57 0.00 4.82
CA ALA A 18 -0.50 0.82 5.40
C ALA A 18 -0.70 2.17 4.69
N LEU A 19 0.36 2.75 4.09
CA LEU A 19 0.23 3.98 3.31
C LEU A 19 -0.57 3.77 2.01
N TRP A 20 -0.45 2.58 1.42
CA TRP A 20 -1.13 2.24 0.17
C TRP A 20 -2.67 2.48 0.20
N PRO A 21 -3.45 1.90 1.11
CA PRO A 21 -4.90 2.13 1.17
C PRO A 21 -5.24 3.58 1.52
N LEU A 22 -4.42 4.27 2.32
CA LEU A 22 -4.63 5.68 2.66
C LEU A 22 -4.54 6.58 1.42
N ILE A 23 -3.54 6.35 0.57
CA ILE A 23 -3.36 7.11 -0.68
C ILE A 23 -4.51 6.81 -1.66
N ASN A 24 -4.93 5.55 -1.78
CA ASN A 24 -6.06 5.20 -2.64
C ASN A 24 -7.37 5.85 -2.20
N LEU A 25 -7.65 5.88 -0.90
CA LEU A 25 -8.80 6.60 -0.35
C LEU A 25 -8.70 8.10 -0.64
N SER A 26 -7.51 8.68 -0.54
CA SER A 26 -7.29 10.07 -0.93
C SER A 26 -7.60 10.30 -2.42
N TYR A 27 -7.26 9.37 -3.32
CA TYR A 27 -7.64 9.47 -4.73
C TYR A 27 -9.14 9.32 -4.95
N ALA A 28 -9.82 8.41 -4.24
CA ALA A 28 -11.29 8.29 -4.29
C ALA A 28 -11.98 9.59 -3.86
N VAL A 29 -11.52 10.21 -2.76
CA VAL A 29 -12.03 11.51 -2.30
C VAL A 29 -11.72 12.61 -3.32
N LYS A 30 -10.52 12.62 -3.91
CA LYS A 30 -10.14 13.61 -4.92
C LYS A 30 -11.00 13.51 -6.18
N MET A 31 -11.31 12.29 -6.62
CA MET A 31 -12.22 12.04 -7.73
C MET A 31 -13.61 12.61 -7.44
N TYR A 32 -14.14 12.33 -6.25
CA TYR A 32 -15.44 12.84 -5.82
C TYR A 32 -15.47 14.38 -5.76
N GLN A 33 -14.38 15.02 -5.32
CA GLN A 33 -14.28 16.48 -5.30
C GLN A 33 -14.25 17.12 -6.70
N LEU A 34 -13.68 16.45 -7.70
CA LEU A 34 -13.54 16.99 -9.05
C LEU A 34 -14.76 16.71 -9.95
N HIS A 35 -15.30 15.50 -9.85
CA HIS A 35 -16.32 15.00 -10.79
C HIS A 35 -17.68 14.77 -10.13
N HIS A 36 -17.80 15.01 -8.82
CA HIS A 36 -19.00 14.77 -8.00
C HIS A 36 -19.57 13.35 -8.10
N THR A 37 -18.78 12.41 -8.61
CA THR A 37 -19.15 11.03 -8.87
C THR A 37 -17.97 10.12 -8.54
N LEU A 38 -18.28 8.89 -8.17
CA LEU A 38 -17.32 7.82 -7.92
C LEU A 38 -17.59 6.73 -8.93
N THR A 39 -16.62 6.42 -9.79
CA THR A 39 -16.79 5.40 -10.82
C THR A 39 -16.72 4.00 -10.22
N ASN A 40 -17.41 3.05 -10.85
CA ASN A 40 -17.38 1.65 -10.43
C ASN A 40 -15.96 1.10 -10.42
N SER A 41 -15.13 1.51 -11.39
CA SER A 41 -13.71 1.15 -11.47
C SER A 41 -12.91 1.65 -10.26
N MET A 42 -13.14 2.89 -9.81
CA MET A 42 -12.47 3.45 -8.63
C MET A 42 -12.85 2.68 -7.37
N MET A 43 -14.13 2.34 -7.22
CA MET A 43 -14.61 1.55 -6.08
C MET A 43 -13.99 0.15 -6.08
N LEU A 44 -13.96 -0.50 -7.24
CA LEU A 44 -13.41 -1.84 -7.40
C LEU A 44 -11.91 -1.89 -7.07
N VAL A 45 -11.12 -0.93 -7.56
CA VAL A 45 -9.68 -0.83 -7.24
C VAL A 45 -9.48 -0.66 -5.73
N ASN A 46 -10.21 0.28 -5.11
CA ASN A 46 -10.09 0.52 -3.67
C ASN A 46 -10.47 -0.73 -2.84
N VAL A 47 -11.59 -1.39 -3.17
CA VAL A 47 -12.06 -2.56 -2.42
C VAL A 47 -11.09 -3.74 -2.57
N LEU A 48 -10.66 -4.06 -3.79
CA LEU A 48 -9.76 -5.20 -4.03
C LEU A 48 -8.38 -4.97 -3.37
N GLN A 49 -7.83 -3.76 -3.49
CA GLN A 49 -6.55 -3.44 -2.87
C GLN A 49 -6.67 -3.39 -1.33
N PHE A 50 -7.80 -2.90 -0.80
CA PHE A 50 -8.05 -2.94 0.64
C PHE A 50 -8.18 -4.37 1.17
N LEU A 51 -8.90 -5.25 0.47
CA LEU A 51 -9.00 -6.67 0.82
C LEU A 51 -7.64 -7.36 0.80
N TYR A 52 -6.80 -7.06 -0.19
CA TYR A 52 -5.43 -7.57 -0.26
C TYR A 52 -4.59 -7.14 0.95
N VAL A 53 -4.65 -5.84 1.31
CA VAL A 53 -3.93 -5.31 2.47
C VAL A 53 -4.46 -5.92 3.77
N LEU A 54 -5.78 -6.10 3.89
CA LEU A 54 -6.40 -6.72 5.04
C LEU A 54 -5.96 -8.18 5.21
N ASP A 55 -5.93 -8.95 4.12
CA ASP A 55 -5.48 -10.35 4.13
C ASP A 55 -4.02 -10.47 4.62
N LEU A 56 -3.16 -9.55 4.20
CA LEU A 56 -1.78 -9.49 4.69
C LEU A 56 -1.69 -9.25 6.20
N PHE A 57 -2.51 -8.36 6.75
CA PHE A 57 -2.54 -8.11 8.20
C PHE A 57 -3.17 -9.25 8.99
N LEU A 58 -4.13 -9.97 8.43
CA LEU A 58 -4.72 -11.16 9.07
C LEU A 58 -3.74 -12.35 9.08
N ASN A 59 -2.92 -12.48 8.04
CA ASN A 59 -1.96 -13.57 7.86
C ASN A 59 -0.51 -13.09 8.05
N GLU A 60 -0.29 -12.14 8.97
CA GLU A 60 1.03 -11.50 9.19
C GLU A 60 2.13 -12.52 9.55
N ASP A 61 1.77 -13.62 10.21
CA ASP A 61 2.71 -14.71 10.57
C ASP A 61 3.36 -15.38 9.36
N TRP A 62 2.62 -15.50 8.25
CA TRP A 62 3.16 -16.04 7.01
C TRP A 62 4.10 -15.04 6.34
N TYR A 63 3.76 -13.74 6.42
CA TYR A 63 4.57 -12.66 5.86
C TYR A 63 5.99 -12.61 6.45
N MET A 64 6.15 -12.96 7.73
CA MET A 64 7.47 -13.04 8.39
C MET A 64 8.42 -14.08 7.77
N ARG A 65 7.89 -15.04 7.00
CA ARG A 65 8.67 -16.10 6.35
C ARG A 65 9.09 -15.74 4.93
N THR A 66 8.70 -14.56 4.45
CA THR A 66 9.07 -14.07 3.13
C THR A 66 10.56 -13.73 3.04
N ILE A 67 11.08 -13.68 1.81
CA ILE A 67 12.51 -13.50 1.54
C ILE A 67 13.03 -12.19 2.15
N ASP A 68 12.25 -11.11 2.02
CA ASP A 68 12.56 -9.76 2.48
C ASP A 68 12.82 -9.71 3.99
N VAL A 69 12.10 -10.54 4.76
CA VAL A 69 12.24 -10.61 6.23
C VAL A 69 13.28 -11.65 6.64
N ALA A 70 13.21 -12.85 6.06
CA ALA A 70 13.96 -14.02 6.52
C ALA A 70 15.41 -14.08 6.03
N TYR A 71 15.71 -13.55 4.84
CA TYR A 71 17.01 -13.72 4.20
C TYR A 71 17.70 -12.40 3.86
N ASP A 72 16.94 -11.37 3.49
CA ASP A 72 17.51 -10.15 2.95
C ASP A 72 18.01 -9.18 4.03
N HIS A 73 19.10 -8.46 3.78
CA HIS A 73 19.63 -7.50 4.76
C HIS A 73 18.92 -6.15 4.65
N PHE A 74 18.62 -5.52 5.79
CA PHE A 74 18.04 -4.18 5.78
C PHE A 74 19.05 -3.18 5.24
N GLY A 75 18.64 -2.37 4.27
CA GLY A 75 19.46 -1.36 3.65
C GLY A 75 18.62 -0.36 2.87
N PHE A 76 19.27 0.55 2.16
CA PHE A 76 18.59 1.60 1.39
C PHE A 76 17.58 1.04 0.39
N TYR A 77 17.92 -0.06 -0.31
CA TYR A 77 17.05 -0.69 -1.29
C TYR A 77 15.68 -1.07 -0.69
N LEU A 78 15.70 -1.80 0.43
CA LEU A 78 14.48 -2.28 1.09
C LEU A 78 13.69 -1.10 1.69
N ALA A 79 14.38 -0.19 2.39
CA ALA A 79 13.75 0.98 2.97
C ALA A 79 13.09 1.88 1.92
N TRP A 80 13.78 2.16 0.80
CA TRP A 80 13.25 2.98 -0.29
C TRP A 80 12.11 2.27 -1.03
N GLY A 81 12.25 0.96 -1.24
CA GLY A 81 11.22 0.12 -1.86
C GLY A 81 9.90 0.21 -1.09
N ASP A 82 9.96 0.09 0.23
CA ASP A 82 8.78 0.11 1.09
C ASP A 82 8.12 1.49 1.17
N ILE A 83 8.90 2.58 1.29
CA ILE A 83 8.34 3.93 1.54
C ILE A 83 8.00 4.72 0.29
N ALA A 84 8.67 4.46 -0.83
CA ALA A 84 8.50 5.22 -2.05
C ALA A 84 7.91 4.34 -3.15
N TRP A 85 8.64 3.29 -3.55
CA TRP A 85 8.24 2.50 -4.70
C TRP A 85 6.86 1.88 -4.54
N LEU A 86 6.63 1.15 -3.44
CA LEU A 86 5.40 0.43 -3.18
C LEU A 86 4.17 1.37 -3.17
N PRO A 87 4.09 2.40 -2.30
CA PRO A 87 2.89 3.24 -2.24
C PRO A 87 2.63 4.03 -3.53
N PHE A 88 3.65 4.52 -4.24
CA PHE A 88 3.44 5.32 -5.45
C PHE A 88 3.12 4.47 -6.68
N MET A 89 3.74 3.30 -6.82
CA MET A 89 3.47 2.43 -7.98
C MET A 89 2.13 1.69 -7.83
N TYR A 90 1.78 1.26 -6.63
CA TYR A 90 0.60 0.42 -6.40
C TYR A 90 -0.70 1.23 -6.34
N THR A 91 -0.59 2.56 -6.27
CA THR A 91 -1.73 3.50 -6.30
C THR A 91 -1.90 4.15 -7.67
N LEU A 92 -1.08 3.79 -8.66
CA LEU A 92 -1.08 4.40 -9.99
C LEU A 92 -2.44 4.24 -10.71
N GLN A 93 -3.15 3.14 -10.47
CA GLN A 93 -4.49 2.90 -11.01
C GLN A 93 -5.49 3.92 -10.44
N GLY A 94 -5.43 4.21 -9.14
CA GLY A 94 -6.23 5.24 -8.51
C GLY A 94 -5.93 6.62 -9.10
N TYR A 95 -4.65 6.98 -9.23
CA TYR A 95 -4.24 8.23 -9.87
C TYR A 95 -4.77 8.37 -11.31
N TYR A 96 -4.64 7.32 -12.11
CA TYR A 96 -5.13 7.31 -13.50
C TYR A 96 -6.64 7.53 -13.58
N LEU A 97 -7.41 6.86 -12.72
CA LEU A 97 -8.88 6.95 -12.68
C LEU A 97 -9.39 8.32 -12.22
N VAL A 98 -8.65 9.05 -11.38
CA VAL A 98 -8.98 10.44 -11.04
C VAL A 98 -8.97 11.35 -12.27
N GLN A 99 -8.04 11.10 -13.21
CA GLN A 99 -7.88 11.90 -14.43
C GLN A 99 -8.77 11.42 -15.58
N HIS A 100 -9.14 10.14 -15.59
CA HIS A 100 -9.95 9.51 -16.63
C HIS A 100 -11.23 8.93 -16.03
N PRO A 101 -12.20 9.79 -15.63
CA PRO A 101 -13.50 9.33 -15.18
C PRO A 101 -14.20 8.63 -16.36
N THR A 102 -14.41 7.33 -16.21
CA THR A 102 -15.10 6.45 -17.16
C THR A 102 -16.40 5.93 -16.58
#